data_AF-A0A7V9AXT5-F1
#
_entry.id   AF-A0A7V9AXT5-F1
#
_cell.length_a   1.000
_cell.length_b   1.000
_cell.length_c   1.000
_cell.angle_alpha   90.00
_cell.angle_beta   90.00
_cell.angle_gamma   90.00
#
_symmetry.space_group_name_H-M   'P 1'
#
loop_
_entity.id
_entity.type
_entity.pdbx_description
1 polymer ?
#
loop_
_entity_poly.entity_id
_entity_poly.type
_entity_poly.pdbx_seq_one_letter_code
_entity_poly.pdbx_strand_id
1 'polypeptide(L)'
;MRPYERERDACGIGFVADAEGRSSRGIVDAALDALCRVKHRGAVASDRFTGDGAGLLLPLPAWLVGHGREDDRTGLAMLFLDPADPGPARGAVEAACAGEGVEVTGFREVPVEPSALGAQARASAPCIEQAILRCPLGGDNAALERRALLARRRIECSARRDGLGLYVASLSFKTVVYKALCAADALPNFYPDLADERYEAWFSLFHQRYATNTLPTWERAQPFRLLAHNGEINTIRGNAAAMTAREGHLGGGLPDALLHPAVDEDTSDSGILDQTLELLLRGGRDLAHAAAMLVPPAWANDPDPEVRHFYRWHECLTEPWDGPAAVVMADDDRVVARLDRNGLRPLRVALCDDGLVACSSEAGAVDTRGHGPVTRTRLGPGQALVVDPGAGGVIHDPEVKARLARRAPYGDWLRRHARTRGTGEPLAEAGPNVLARQVAAGYTKEEFTVVIRPMAVDGAEPTSSMGDDTPQPPL
;
A
#
# COMPACT_ATOMS: atom_id res chain seq x y z
N MET A 1 -5.82 27.57 9.87
CA MET A 1 -4.85 26.84 9.02
C MET A 1 -3.68 26.45 9.89
N ARG A 2 -3.46 25.16 10.17
CA ARG A 2 -2.20 24.72 10.77
C ARG A 2 -1.17 24.61 9.63
N PRO A 3 0.04 25.19 9.77
CA PRO A 3 1.06 25.10 8.74
C PRO A 3 1.50 23.64 8.60
N TYR A 4 1.47 23.12 7.37
CA TYR A 4 2.06 21.83 7.01
C TYR A 4 3.58 21.99 7.03
N GLU A 5 4.24 21.41 8.03
CA GLU A 5 5.69 21.31 8.06
C GLU A 5 6.13 20.26 7.03
N ARG A 6 7.17 20.58 6.25
CA ARG A 6 7.73 19.68 5.23
C ARG A 6 8.27 18.41 5.88
N GLU A 7 7.75 17.28 5.43
CA GLU A 7 8.08 15.95 5.92
C GLU A 7 9.54 15.54 5.60
N ARG A 8 10.22 14.92 6.56
CA ARG A 8 11.47 14.17 6.36
C ARG A 8 11.26 12.72 6.77
N ASP A 9 10.39 12.03 6.05
CA ASP A 9 10.16 10.61 6.31
C ASP A 9 11.37 9.78 5.88
N ALA A 10 11.86 8.90 6.75
CA ALA A 10 13.06 8.12 6.48
C ALA A 10 12.87 6.61 6.71
N CYS A 11 11.64 6.08 6.72
CA CYS A 11 11.32 4.67 6.99
C CYS A 11 12.27 3.67 6.30
N GLY A 12 12.55 2.57 7.01
CA GLY A 12 13.27 1.42 6.48
C GLY A 12 12.29 0.43 5.88
N ILE A 13 12.41 0.10 4.59
CA ILE A 13 11.52 -0.85 3.94
C ILE A 13 12.29 -1.80 3.03
N GLY A 14 11.71 -2.95 2.73
CA GLY A 14 12.28 -3.87 1.76
C GLY A 14 11.59 -5.22 1.72
N PHE A 15 12.17 -6.12 0.92
CA PHE A 15 11.85 -7.54 0.93
C PHE A 15 13.10 -8.39 0.74
N VAL A 16 12.97 -9.64 1.17
CA VAL A 16 13.86 -10.75 0.82
C VAL A 16 13.00 -11.82 0.15
N ALA A 17 13.45 -12.38 -0.96
CA ALA A 17 12.74 -13.45 -1.67
C ALA A 17 13.69 -14.43 -2.34
N ASP A 18 13.21 -15.63 -2.62
CA ASP A 18 13.85 -16.60 -3.50
C ASP A 18 13.24 -16.52 -4.90
N ALA A 19 14.09 -16.35 -5.92
CA ALA A 19 13.65 -16.19 -7.30
C ALA A 19 12.90 -17.42 -7.86
N GLU A 20 13.14 -18.61 -7.32
CA GLU A 20 12.50 -19.86 -7.74
C GLU A 20 11.32 -20.24 -6.83
N GLY A 21 11.01 -19.43 -5.81
CA GLY A 21 9.90 -19.68 -4.89
C GLY A 21 10.20 -20.76 -3.85
N ARG A 22 11.47 -21.08 -3.58
CA ARG A 22 11.86 -22.08 -2.59
C ARG A 22 11.75 -21.49 -1.19
N SER A 23 10.86 -22.05 -0.38
CA SER A 23 10.72 -21.64 1.02
C SER A 23 11.91 -22.09 1.85
N SER A 24 12.42 -21.20 2.71
CA SER A 24 13.42 -21.57 3.71
C SER A 24 13.34 -20.66 4.93
N ARG A 25 13.84 -21.16 6.06
CA ARG A 25 14.03 -20.35 7.28
C ARG A 25 15.01 -19.19 7.06
N GLY A 26 16.01 -19.40 6.19
CA GLY A 26 17.01 -18.38 5.85
C GLY A 26 16.42 -17.10 5.24
N ILE A 27 15.31 -17.17 4.50
CA ILE A 27 14.61 -15.98 3.98
C ILE A 27 14.00 -15.16 5.12
N VAL A 28 13.40 -15.83 6.11
CA VAL A 28 12.79 -15.18 7.28
C VAL A 28 13.88 -14.53 8.13
N ASP A 29 14.96 -15.26 8.41
CA ASP A 29 16.12 -14.74 9.17
C ASP A 29 16.75 -13.52 8.48
N ALA A 30 16.98 -13.62 7.17
CA ALA A 30 17.54 -12.52 6.40
C ALA A 30 16.66 -11.26 6.43
N ALA A 31 15.33 -11.42 6.45
CA ALA A 31 14.39 -10.31 6.56
C ALA A 31 14.35 -9.71 7.97
N LEU A 32 14.41 -10.52 9.03
CA LEU A 32 14.50 -10.05 10.41
C LEU A 32 15.82 -9.30 10.66
N ASP A 33 16.93 -9.82 10.16
CA ASP A 33 18.24 -9.17 10.21
C ASP A 33 18.23 -7.84 9.45
N ALA A 34 17.61 -7.81 8.27
CA ALA A 34 17.47 -6.60 7.47
C ALA A 34 16.61 -5.55 8.17
N LEU A 35 15.51 -5.96 8.81
CA LEU A 35 14.68 -5.08 9.63
C LEU A 35 15.51 -4.45 10.75
N CYS A 36 16.28 -5.25 11.50
CA CYS A 36 17.19 -4.76 12.54
C CYS A 36 18.21 -3.75 12.00
N ARG A 37 18.77 -3.99 10.81
CA ARG A 37 19.78 -3.12 10.18
C ARG A 37 19.22 -1.80 9.68
N VAL A 38 17.89 -1.67 9.51
CA VAL A 38 17.23 -0.40 9.20
C VAL A 38 16.65 0.29 10.44
N LYS A 39 17.01 -0.12 11.66
CA LYS A 39 16.54 0.51 12.90
C LYS A 39 16.84 2.01 12.97
N HIS A 40 17.99 2.46 12.48
CA HIS A 40 18.38 3.88 12.49
C HIS A 40 17.48 4.78 11.64
N ARG A 41 16.58 4.18 10.85
CA ARG A 41 15.55 4.86 10.05
C ARG A 41 14.21 4.99 10.75
N GLY A 42 14.04 4.44 11.95
CA GLY A 42 12.87 4.62 12.79
C GLY A 42 13.07 5.70 13.85
N ALA A 43 11.97 6.31 14.31
CA ALA A 43 12.01 7.12 15.52
C ALA A 43 11.82 6.21 16.74
N VAL A 44 12.40 6.64 17.86
CA VAL A 44 12.22 5.99 19.15
C VAL A 44 11.69 7.05 20.12
N ALA A 45 10.65 6.71 20.85
CA ALA A 45 10.02 7.57 21.84
C ALA A 45 10.97 7.92 22.99
N SER A 46 10.53 8.81 23.87
CA SER A 46 11.32 9.27 25.03
C SER A 46 11.73 8.13 25.98
N ASP A 47 11.02 7.00 25.97
CA ASP A 47 11.36 5.79 26.74
C ASP A 47 12.52 4.98 26.13
N ARG A 48 13.07 5.38 24.97
CA ARG A 48 14.17 4.72 24.24
C ARG A 48 13.89 3.29 23.74
N PHE A 49 12.66 2.79 23.88
CA PHE A 49 12.29 1.42 23.48
C PHE A 49 11.09 1.38 22.54
N THR A 50 10.11 2.26 22.74
CA THR A 50 8.93 2.34 21.89
C THR A 50 9.32 2.95 20.55
N GLY A 51 9.25 2.17 19.47
CA GLY A 51 9.37 2.67 18.10
C GLY A 51 8.00 2.95 17.47
N ASP A 52 7.98 3.66 16.34
CA ASP A 52 6.74 4.06 15.65
C ASP A 52 6.00 2.92 14.93
N GLY A 53 6.56 1.72 14.97
CA GLY A 53 5.99 0.50 14.39
C GLY A 53 6.97 -0.26 13.52
N ALA A 54 6.99 -1.58 13.69
CA ALA A 54 7.77 -2.52 12.88
C ALA A 54 6.90 -3.73 12.52
N GLY A 55 7.19 -4.37 11.39
CA GLY A 55 6.45 -5.55 10.99
C GLY A 55 7.05 -6.32 9.82
N LEU A 56 6.56 -7.55 9.67
CA LEU A 56 6.78 -8.44 8.55
C LEU A 56 5.44 -8.86 7.94
N LEU A 57 5.41 -9.01 6.61
CA LEU A 57 4.39 -9.73 5.86
C LEU A 57 5.05 -10.96 5.24
N LEU A 58 4.46 -12.12 5.49
CA LEU A 58 5.00 -13.44 5.18
C LEU A 58 3.92 -14.34 4.55
N PRO A 59 4.29 -15.34 3.73
CA PRO A 59 3.46 -16.51 3.48
C PRO A 59 2.95 -17.13 4.79
N LEU A 60 1.71 -17.62 4.78
CA LEU A 60 1.09 -18.30 5.90
C LEU A 60 1.64 -19.73 6.03
N PRO A 61 2.40 -20.06 7.09
CA PRO A 61 2.97 -21.39 7.22
C PRO A 61 1.90 -22.41 7.65
N ALA A 62 1.96 -23.62 7.06
CA ALA A 62 0.96 -24.66 7.30
C ALA A 62 0.86 -25.10 8.77
N TRP A 63 1.98 -25.07 9.53
CA TRP A 63 1.98 -25.49 10.93
C TRP A 63 1.14 -24.59 11.83
N LEU A 64 0.93 -23.32 11.46
CA LEU A 64 0.21 -22.33 12.27
C LEU A 64 -1.31 -22.54 12.21
N VAL A 65 -1.79 -23.05 11.08
CA VAL A 65 -3.22 -23.32 10.83
C VAL A 65 -3.58 -24.81 10.92
N GLY A 66 -2.57 -25.68 10.98
CA GLY A 66 -2.74 -27.13 10.98
C GLY A 66 -3.15 -27.69 9.61
N HIS A 67 -3.32 -29.00 9.54
CA HIS A 67 -3.87 -29.67 8.37
C HIS A 67 -5.39 -29.81 8.55
N GLY A 68 -6.17 -29.28 7.61
CA GLY A 68 -7.61 -29.50 7.54
C GLY A 68 -7.97 -30.96 7.21
N ARG A 69 -9.26 -31.25 7.00
CA ARG A 69 -9.66 -32.51 6.36
C ARG A 69 -9.18 -32.51 4.90
N GLU A 70 -9.14 -33.68 4.25
CA GLU A 70 -8.89 -33.73 2.79
C GLU A 70 -9.80 -32.71 2.08
N ASP A 71 -9.20 -31.89 1.20
CA ASP A 71 -9.78 -30.78 0.43
C ASP A 71 -10.10 -29.44 1.16
N ASP A 72 -10.04 -29.39 2.50
CA ASP A 72 -10.25 -28.13 3.23
C ASP A 72 -9.11 -27.14 2.99
N ARG A 73 -9.46 -25.88 2.68
CA ARG A 73 -8.49 -24.78 2.60
C ARG A 73 -8.41 -24.05 3.93
N THR A 74 -7.22 -23.91 4.47
CA THR A 74 -6.97 -23.27 5.77
C THR A 74 -6.44 -21.85 5.61
N GLY A 75 -6.84 -20.97 6.52
CA GLY A 75 -6.42 -19.58 6.55
C GLY A 75 -6.33 -19.06 7.97
N LEU A 76 -6.02 -17.77 8.12
CA LEU A 76 -5.80 -17.16 9.42
C LEU A 76 -6.21 -15.69 9.40
N ALA A 77 -6.89 -15.26 10.47
CA ALA A 77 -7.08 -13.84 10.78
C ALA A 77 -6.19 -13.45 11.95
N MET A 78 -5.26 -12.51 11.75
CA MET A 78 -4.48 -11.89 12.81
C MET A 78 -5.26 -10.69 13.35
N LEU A 79 -5.65 -10.77 14.63
CA LEU A 79 -6.59 -9.87 15.27
C LEU A 79 -5.92 -9.13 16.43
N PHE A 80 -6.15 -7.83 16.49
CA PHE A 80 -5.86 -7.00 17.66
C PHE A 80 -7.20 -6.69 18.34
N LEU A 81 -7.38 -7.20 19.54
CA LEU A 81 -8.61 -7.13 20.32
C LEU A 81 -8.41 -6.25 21.55
N ASP A 82 -9.49 -5.65 22.04
CA ASP A 82 -9.50 -5.03 23.37
C ASP A 82 -9.15 -6.08 24.44
N PRO A 83 -8.09 -5.88 25.25
CA PRO A 83 -7.69 -6.83 26.27
C PRO A 83 -8.69 -6.96 27.43
N ALA A 84 -9.62 -6.01 27.61
CA ALA A 84 -10.59 -6.06 28.71
C ALA A 84 -11.69 -7.12 28.48
N ASP A 85 -12.18 -7.27 27.24
CA ASP A 85 -13.21 -8.26 26.89
C ASP A 85 -13.15 -8.66 25.40
N PRO A 86 -12.40 -9.72 25.04
CA PRO A 86 -12.31 -10.18 23.66
C PRO A 86 -13.56 -10.97 23.19
N GLY A 87 -14.46 -11.37 24.09
CA GLY A 87 -15.57 -12.28 23.80
C GLY A 87 -16.53 -11.79 22.69
N PRO A 88 -17.07 -10.56 22.80
CA PRO A 88 -17.94 -9.98 21.77
C PRO A 88 -17.25 -9.87 20.40
N ALA A 89 -15.96 -9.52 20.41
CA ALA A 89 -15.17 -9.39 19.18
C ALA A 89 -14.96 -10.75 18.50
N ARG A 90 -14.68 -11.82 19.27
CA ARG A 90 -14.62 -13.20 18.74
C ARG A 90 -15.93 -13.63 18.09
N GLY A 91 -17.06 -13.39 18.76
CA GLY A 91 -18.38 -13.71 18.21
C GLY A 91 -18.71 -12.95 16.91
N ALA A 92 -18.29 -11.68 16.81
CA ALA A 92 -18.42 -10.91 15.58
C ALA A 92 -17.56 -11.49 14.45
N VAL A 93 -16.33 -11.93 14.74
CA VAL A 93 -15.44 -12.61 13.78
C VAL A 93 -16.04 -13.91 13.29
N GLU A 94 -16.53 -14.77 14.19
CA GLU A 94 -17.18 -16.03 13.84
C GLU A 94 -18.39 -15.82 12.94
N ALA A 95 -19.30 -14.92 13.32
CA ALA A 95 -20.52 -14.63 12.58
C ALA A 95 -20.22 -14.05 11.19
N ALA A 96 -19.26 -13.15 11.09
CA ALA A 96 -18.85 -12.53 9.83
C ALA A 96 -18.19 -13.53 8.87
N CYS A 97 -17.30 -14.39 9.37
CA CYS A 97 -16.69 -15.46 8.58
C CYS A 97 -17.73 -16.46 8.08
N ALA A 98 -18.65 -16.88 8.97
CA ALA A 98 -19.72 -17.81 8.62
C ALA A 98 -20.62 -17.26 7.50
N GLY A 99 -20.88 -15.95 7.50
CA GLY A 99 -21.63 -15.26 6.44
C GLY A 99 -20.99 -15.34 5.04
N GLU A 100 -19.69 -15.65 4.96
CA GLU A 100 -18.94 -15.83 3.71
C GLU A 100 -18.53 -17.30 3.47
N GLY A 101 -19.13 -18.25 4.21
CA GLY A 101 -18.82 -19.67 4.10
C GLY A 101 -17.41 -20.05 4.59
N VAL A 102 -16.86 -19.24 5.50
CA VAL A 102 -15.60 -19.51 6.19
C VAL A 102 -15.93 -19.87 7.65
N GLU A 103 -15.42 -21.00 8.09
CA GLU A 103 -15.56 -21.46 9.47
C GLU A 103 -14.35 -21.02 10.29
N VAL A 104 -14.59 -20.53 11.51
CA VAL A 104 -13.54 -20.30 12.51
C VAL A 104 -13.47 -21.55 13.38
N THR A 105 -12.36 -22.30 13.30
CA THR A 105 -12.19 -23.56 14.04
C THR A 105 -11.72 -23.34 15.47
N GLY A 106 -11.20 -22.14 15.77
CA GLY A 106 -10.76 -21.75 17.09
C GLY A 106 -9.92 -20.48 17.07
N PHE A 107 -9.67 -19.94 18.26
CA PHE A 107 -8.78 -18.82 18.47
C PHE A 107 -7.50 -19.30 19.15
N ARG A 108 -6.37 -18.94 18.57
CA ARG A 108 -5.03 -19.14 19.13
C ARG A 108 -4.57 -17.81 19.71
N GLU A 109 -4.31 -17.79 21.01
CA GLU A 109 -3.57 -16.68 21.62
C GLU A 109 -2.15 -16.67 21.05
N VAL A 110 -1.72 -15.52 20.50
CA VAL A 110 -0.38 -15.42 19.91
C VAL A 110 0.63 -15.33 21.04
N PRO A 111 1.64 -16.23 21.09
CA PRO A 111 2.72 -16.09 22.03
C PRO A 111 3.41 -14.74 21.82
N VAL A 112 3.48 -13.94 22.88
CA VAL A 112 4.15 -12.64 22.87
C VAL A 112 5.05 -12.51 24.10
N GLU A 113 6.10 -11.70 23.98
CA GLU A 113 6.97 -11.34 25.11
C GLU A 113 6.81 -9.84 25.42
N PRO A 114 5.88 -9.45 26.32
CA PRO A 114 5.61 -8.05 26.63
C PRO A 114 6.84 -7.30 27.16
N SER A 115 7.82 -8.00 27.75
CA SER A 115 9.05 -7.37 28.23
C SER A 115 9.92 -6.79 27.12
N ALA A 116 9.77 -7.26 25.87
CA ALA A 116 10.44 -6.70 24.69
C ALA A 116 9.92 -5.30 24.30
N LEU A 117 8.74 -4.90 24.79
CA LEU A 117 8.14 -3.60 24.50
C LEU A 117 8.54 -2.53 25.51
N GLY A 118 8.65 -1.29 25.01
CA GLY A 118 8.69 -0.09 25.84
C GLY A 118 7.40 0.12 26.63
N ALA A 119 7.44 0.95 27.67
CA ALA A 119 6.31 1.13 28.59
C ALA A 119 5.07 1.69 27.90
N GLN A 120 5.26 2.62 26.95
CA GLN A 120 4.16 3.23 26.20
C GLN A 120 3.48 2.23 25.25
N ALA A 121 4.28 1.46 24.51
CA ALA A 121 3.76 0.39 23.66
C ALA A 121 3.03 -0.67 24.49
N ARG A 122 3.61 -1.10 25.62
CA ARG A 122 3.01 -2.12 26.51
C ARG A 122 1.68 -1.67 27.10
N ALA A 123 1.55 -0.39 27.48
CA ALA A 123 0.32 0.14 28.06
C ALA A 123 -0.84 0.21 27.06
N SER A 124 -0.53 0.28 25.76
CA SER A 124 -1.51 0.33 24.67
C SER A 124 -1.62 -1.00 23.92
N ALA A 125 -0.96 -2.06 24.40
CA ALA A 125 -0.89 -3.34 23.71
C ALA A 125 -2.28 -4.00 23.62
N PRO A 126 -2.73 -4.40 22.43
CA PRO A 126 -3.96 -5.17 22.29
C PRO A 126 -3.77 -6.60 22.80
N CYS A 127 -4.87 -7.31 23.04
CA CYS A 127 -4.84 -8.77 23.05
C CYS A 127 -4.67 -9.26 21.61
N ILE A 128 -3.63 -10.05 21.34
CA ILE A 128 -3.29 -10.49 20.00
C ILE A 128 -3.70 -11.95 19.84
N GLU A 129 -4.66 -12.19 18.95
CA GLU A 129 -5.22 -13.51 18.70
C GLU A 129 -5.24 -13.84 17.22
N GLN A 130 -5.17 -15.13 16.93
CA GLN A 130 -5.30 -15.68 15.59
C GLN A 130 -6.56 -16.52 15.50
N ALA A 131 -7.53 -16.09 14.68
CA ALA A 131 -8.65 -16.94 14.32
C ALA A 131 -8.20 -17.91 13.23
N ILE A 132 -8.26 -19.21 13.51
CA ILE A 132 -7.92 -20.24 12.52
C ILE A 132 -9.14 -20.46 11.63
N LEU A 133 -8.95 -20.28 10.32
CA LEU A 133 -10.00 -20.30 9.33
C LEU A 133 -9.98 -21.59 8.53
N ARG A 134 -11.16 -22.06 8.18
CA ARG A 134 -11.38 -23.20 7.30
C ARG A 134 -12.44 -22.85 6.27
N CYS A 135 -12.20 -23.19 5.02
CA CYS A 135 -13.19 -23.04 3.95
C CYS A 135 -13.55 -24.43 3.39
N PRO A 136 -14.65 -25.04 3.87
CA PRO A 136 -15.08 -26.38 3.43
C PRO A 136 -15.53 -26.43 1.97
N LEU A 137 -15.96 -25.29 1.43
CA LEU A 137 -16.41 -25.19 0.04
C LEU A 137 -15.23 -25.25 -0.95
N GLY A 138 -13.98 -25.23 -0.46
CA GLY A 138 -12.80 -25.11 -1.28
C GLY A 138 -12.81 -23.84 -2.15
N GLY A 139 -12.04 -23.87 -3.22
CA GLY A 139 -11.94 -22.78 -4.18
C GLY A 139 -10.50 -22.56 -4.65
N ASP A 140 -10.37 -21.83 -5.77
CA ASP A 140 -9.08 -21.31 -6.15
C ASP A 140 -8.63 -20.21 -5.17
N ASN A 141 -7.35 -19.86 -5.24
CA ASN A 141 -6.75 -18.89 -4.32
C ASN A 141 -7.45 -17.52 -4.44
N ALA A 142 -7.85 -17.11 -5.63
CA ALA A 142 -8.52 -15.83 -5.86
C ALA A 142 -9.89 -15.78 -5.18
N ALA A 143 -10.68 -16.85 -5.24
CA ALA A 143 -11.98 -16.96 -4.59
C ALA A 143 -11.86 -16.97 -3.06
N LEU A 144 -10.89 -17.70 -2.51
CA LEU A 144 -10.62 -17.72 -1.07
C LEU A 144 -10.23 -16.34 -0.54
N GLU A 145 -9.33 -15.67 -1.23
CA GLU A 145 -8.89 -14.32 -0.85
C GLU A 145 -10.01 -13.28 -1.04
N ARG A 146 -10.91 -13.46 -2.01
CA ARG A 146 -12.12 -12.64 -2.14
C ARG A 146 -13.06 -12.88 -0.95
N ARG A 147 -13.29 -14.13 -0.53
CA ARG A 147 -14.05 -14.42 0.71
C ARG A 147 -13.41 -13.79 1.94
N ALA A 148 -12.08 -13.83 2.02
CA ALA A 148 -11.31 -13.23 3.09
C ALA A 148 -11.54 -11.70 3.18
N LEU A 149 -11.49 -10.99 2.05
CA LEU A 149 -11.85 -9.57 1.97
C LEU A 149 -13.28 -9.32 2.48
N LEU A 150 -14.26 -10.09 2.00
CA LEU A 150 -15.67 -9.88 2.37
C LEU A 150 -15.91 -10.19 3.86
N ALA A 151 -15.30 -11.25 4.38
CA ALA A 151 -15.36 -11.58 5.80
C ALA A 151 -14.77 -10.45 6.64
N ARG A 152 -13.58 -9.94 6.26
CA ARG A 152 -12.95 -8.79 6.93
C ARG A 152 -13.85 -7.54 6.89
N ARG A 153 -14.48 -7.24 5.76
CA ARG A 153 -15.42 -6.10 5.66
C ARG A 153 -16.64 -6.27 6.55
N ARG A 154 -17.20 -7.48 6.66
CA ARG A 154 -18.29 -7.78 7.60
C ARG A 154 -17.84 -7.60 9.06
N ILE A 155 -16.65 -8.08 9.39
CA ILE A 155 -16.04 -7.90 10.71
C ILE A 155 -15.95 -6.41 11.03
N GLU A 156 -15.33 -5.61 10.15
CA GLU A 156 -15.19 -4.16 10.32
C GLU A 156 -16.54 -3.45 10.47
N CYS A 157 -17.53 -3.78 9.64
CA CYS A 157 -18.88 -3.21 9.74
C CYS A 157 -19.54 -3.56 11.07
N SER A 158 -19.47 -4.82 11.51
CA SER A 158 -20.05 -5.26 12.78
C SER A 158 -19.35 -4.61 13.98
N ALA A 159 -18.02 -4.54 13.96
CA ALA A 159 -17.23 -3.92 15.02
C ALA A 159 -17.56 -2.43 15.16
N ARG A 160 -17.69 -1.69 14.06
CA ARG A 160 -18.11 -0.28 14.08
C ARG A 160 -19.54 -0.10 14.59
N ARG A 161 -20.47 -0.95 14.14
CA ARG A 161 -21.89 -0.89 14.56
C ARG A 161 -22.04 -1.16 16.06
N ASP A 162 -21.29 -2.15 16.56
CA ASP A 162 -21.44 -2.66 17.92
C ASP A 162 -20.42 -2.02 18.89
N GLY A 163 -19.57 -1.11 18.41
CA GLY A 163 -18.58 -0.38 19.21
C GLY A 163 -17.44 -1.26 19.74
N LEU A 164 -17.06 -2.30 19.01
CA LEU A 164 -16.06 -3.29 19.45
C LEU A 164 -14.64 -2.81 19.13
N GLY A 165 -13.75 -2.84 20.13
CA GLY A 165 -12.32 -2.63 19.94
C GLY A 165 -11.67 -3.81 19.22
N LEU A 166 -11.69 -3.79 17.89
CA LEU A 166 -11.13 -4.84 17.04
C LEU A 166 -10.48 -4.25 15.80
N TYR A 167 -9.28 -4.73 15.49
CA TYR A 167 -8.58 -4.46 14.23
C TYR A 167 -8.08 -5.76 13.61
N VAL A 168 -8.33 -5.92 12.31
CA VAL A 168 -7.86 -7.07 11.52
C VAL A 168 -6.56 -6.68 10.81
N ALA A 169 -5.43 -7.15 11.35
CA ALA A 169 -4.10 -6.88 10.78
C ALA A 169 -3.91 -7.58 9.44
N SER A 170 -4.34 -8.85 9.35
CA SER A 170 -4.44 -9.62 8.12
C SER A 170 -5.55 -10.65 8.25
N LEU A 171 -6.27 -10.94 7.17
CA LEU A 171 -7.19 -12.07 7.08
C LEU A 171 -7.00 -12.66 5.69
N SER A 172 -6.39 -13.84 5.61
CA SER A 172 -5.98 -14.45 4.35
C SER A 172 -5.81 -15.96 4.49
N PHE A 173 -5.90 -16.67 3.36
CA PHE A 173 -5.57 -18.09 3.24
C PHE A 173 -4.13 -18.31 2.77
N LYS A 174 -3.37 -17.22 2.67
CA LYS A 174 -2.12 -17.18 1.92
C LYS A 174 -1.01 -16.41 2.63
N THR A 175 -1.32 -15.29 3.25
CA THR A 175 -0.33 -14.46 3.94
C THR A 175 -0.74 -14.15 5.37
N VAL A 176 0.23 -13.73 6.18
CA VAL A 176 0.01 -13.24 7.54
C VAL A 176 0.94 -12.06 7.82
N VAL A 177 0.43 -11.09 8.59
CA VAL A 177 1.18 -9.91 9.00
C VAL A 177 1.49 -9.99 10.49
N TYR A 178 2.77 -10.02 10.83
CA TYR A 178 3.26 -9.85 12.20
C TYR A 178 3.79 -8.43 12.35
N LYS A 179 3.05 -7.58 13.07
CA LYS A 179 3.45 -6.19 13.30
C LYS A 179 3.18 -5.77 14.73
N ALA A 180 3.95 -4.80 15.22
CA ALA A 180 3.82 -4.29 16.57
C ALA A 180 4.26 -2.83 16.65
N LEU A 181 3.78 -2.14 17.68
CA LEU A 181 4.23 -0.80 18.04
C LEU A 181 5.59 -0.89 18.77
N CYS A 182 6.64 -1.23 18.04
CA CYS A 182 7.98 -1.42 18.59
C CYS A 182 9.07 -0.93 17.63
N ALA A 183 10.30 -0.90 18.12
CA ALA A 183 11.47 -0.74 17.26
C ALA A 183 11.76 -2.04 16.48
N ALA A 184 12.37 -1.89 15.31
CA ALA A 184 12.73 -2.97 14.41
C ALA A 184 13.38 -4.19 15.08
N ASP A 185 14.32 -3.96 16.00
CA ASP A 185 15.08 -5.00 16.69
C ASP A 185 14.33 -5.66 17.86
N ALA A 186 13.20 -5.08 18.27
CA ALA A 186 12.34 -5.67 19.29
C ALA A 186 11.32 -6.66 18.71
N LEU A 187 10.99 -6.57 17.42
CA LEU A 187 9.97 -7.40 16.79
C LEU A 187 10.25 -8.92 16.88
N PRO A 188 11.47 -9.43 16.60
CA PRO A 188 11.77 -10.85 16.71
C PRO A 188 11.65 -11.38 18.15
N ASN A 189 11.97 -10.51 19.13
CA ASN A 189 11.87 -10.85 20.55
C ASN A 189 10.42 -10.80 21.04
N PHE A 190 9.62 -9.88 20.50
CA PHE A 190 8.22 -9.71 20.86
C PHE A 190 7.34 -10.87 20.38
N TYR A 191 7.59 -11.40 19.18
CA TYR A 191 6.84 -12.52 18.60
C TYR A 191 7.71 -13.80 18.51
N PRO A 192 7.69 -14.67 19.54
CA PRO A 192 8.35 -15.98 19.51
C PRO A 192 8.06 -16.83 18.27
N ASP A 193 6.86 -16.72 17.67
CA ASP A 193 6.53 -17.41 16.42
C ASP A 193 7.54 -17.10 15.29
N LEU A 194 8.04 -15.86 15.23
CA LEU A 194 9.03 -15.45 14.23
C LEU A 194 10.40 -16.06 14.48
N ALA A 195 10.68 -16.60 15.67
CA ALA A 195 11.92 -17.31 15.98
C ALA A 195 11.81 -18.83 15.78
N ASP A 196 10.63 -19.36 15.47
CA ASP A 196 10.41 -20.80 15.29
C ASP A 196 11.11 -21.31 14.01
N GLU A 197 11.94 -22.35 14.14
CA GLU A 197 12.69 -22.94 13.02
C GLU A 197 11.78 -23.49 11.90
N ARG A 198 10.52 -23.82 12.21
CA ARG A 198 9.54 -24.32 11.24
C ARG A 198 8.97 -23.21 10.35
N TYR A 199 9.25 -21.94 10.65
CA TYR A 199 8.78 -20.82 9.86
C TYR A 199 9.64 -20.65 8.60
N GLU A 200 9.28 -21.36 7.54
CA GLU A 200 9.91 -21.23 6.23
C GLU A 200 9.05 -20.40 5.30
N ALA A 201 9.67 -19.53 4.52
CA ALA A 201 8.99 -18.69 3.54
C ALA A 201 9.85 -18.51 2.30
N TRP A 202 9.22 -18.34 1.14
CA TRP A 202 9.93 -18.00 -0.09
C TRP A 202 10.13 -16.48 -0.23
N PHE A 203 9.35 -15.68 0.49
CA PHE A 203 9.57 -14.24 0.61
C PHE A 203 9.21 -13.71 2.01
N SER A 204 9.70 -12.52 2.31
CA SER A 204 9.32 -11.73 3.48
C SER A 204 9.46 -10.25 3.16
N LEU A 205 8.42 -9.48 3.44
CA LEU A 205 8.39 -8.04 3.29
C LEU A 205 8.52 -7.41 4.68
N PHE A 206 9.48 -6.50 4.88
CA PHE A 206 9.70 -5.86 6.17
C PHE A 206 9.53 -4.34 6.10
N HIS A 207 9.12 -3.75 7.21
CA HIS A 207 8.96 -2.30 7.34
C HIS A 207 9.26 -1.82 8.76
N GLN A 208 10.01 -0.73 8.87
CA GLN A 208 10.21 0.08 10.07
C GLN A 208 9.69 1.49 9.79
N ARG A 209 8.73 1.93 10.60
CA ARG A 209 8.08 3.23 10.48
C ARG A 209 8.87 4.35 11.15
N TYR A 210 8.72 5.55 10.61
CA TYR A 210 9.06 6.83 11.23
C TYR A 210 7.83 7.73 11.12
N ALA A 211 7.21 8.10 12.25
CA ALA A 211 5.99 8.87 12.27
C ALA A 211 6.28 10.33 12.60
N THR A 212 6.10 11.22 11.62
CA THR A 212 6.25 12.67 11.81
C THR A 212 4.93 13.37 12.10
N ASN A 213 3.81 12.86 11.55
CA ASN A 213 2.54 13.59 11.47
C ASN A 213 1.34 12.92 12.18
N THR A 214 1.47 11.66 12.58
CA THR A 214 0.36 10.90 13.19
C THR A 214 0.82 10.20 14.45
N LEU A 215 -0.06 10.18 15.46
CA LEU A 215 0.19 9.41 16.67
C LEU A 215 0.45 7.94 16.29
N PRO A 216 1.55 7.34 16.77
CA PRO A 216 1.87 5.97 16.43
C PRO A 216 0.92 5.05 17.20
N THR A 217 0.25 4.16 16.47
CA THR A 217 -0.69 3.17 17.01
C THR A 217 -0.36 1.80 16.42
N TRP A 218 -0.83 0.75 17.08
CA TRP A 218 -0.59 -0.64 16.65
C TRP A 218 -1.13 -0.93 15.25
N GLU A 219 -2.29 -0.37 14.92
CA GLU A 219 -2.96 -0.57 13.62
C GLU A 219 -2.21 0.12 12.48
N ARG A 220 -1.54 1.24 12.77
CA ARG A 220 -0.78 2.07 11.82
C ARG A 220 0.66 1.58 11.59
N ALA A 221 1.14 0.64 12.40
CA ALA A 221 2.36 -0.08 12.07
C ALA A 221 2.19 -0.78 10.71
N GLN A 222 3.30 -0.91 9.99
CA GLN A 222 3.35 -1.54 8.67
C GLN A 222 4.25 -2.79 8.73
N PRO A 223 4.09 -3.75 7.80
CA PRO A 223 3.25 -3.73 6.60
C PRO A 223 1.73 -3.69 6.85
N PHE A 224 0.99 -3.26 5.84
CA PHE A 224 -0.45 -3.51 5.74
C PHE A 224 -0.69 -4.91 5.13
N ARG A 225 -1.85 -5.15 4.49
CA ARG A 225 -2.26 -6.50 4.08
C ARG A 225 -1.52 -6.99 2.85
N LEU A 226 -1.12 -6.07 1.98
CA LEU A 226 -0.43 -6.32 0.73
C LEU A 226 0.78 -5.42 0.54
N LEU A 227 0.87 -4.31 1.28
CA LEU A 227 1.79 -3.22 0.97
C LEU A 227 2.57 -2.73 2.19
N ALA A 228 3.85 -2.39 1.95
CA ALA A 228 4.59 -1.46 2.77
C ALA A 228 5.11 -0.27 1.95
N HIS A 229 5.08 0.90 2.55
CA HIS A 229 5.30 2.18 1.89
C HIS A 229 6.25 3.06 2.70
N ASN A 230 7.31 3.52 2.05
CA ASN A 230 8.17 4.58 2.53
C ASN A 230 7.86 5.86 1.74
N GLY A 231 7.34 6.86 2.44
CA GLY A 231 7.05 8.17 1.90
C GLY A 231 5.61 8.61 2.19
N GLU A 232 5.10 9.53 1.38
CA GLU A 232 3.82 10.21 1.61
C GLU A 232 3.06 10.37 0.28
N ILE A 233 1.78 10.03 0.27
CA ILE A 233 0.89 10.26 -0.86
C ILE A 233 0.29 11.67 -0.75
N ASN A 234 0.90 12.65 -1.43
CA ASN A 234 0.47 14.06 -1.36
C ASN A 234 -0.85 14.34 -2.10
N THR A 235 -1.35 13.38 -2.88
CA THR A 235 -2.62 13.43 -3.60
C THR A 235 -3.79 12.76 -2.84
N ILE A 236 -3.56 12.31 -1.61
CA ILE A 236 -4.45 11.37 -0.90
C ILE A 236 -5.91 11.82 -0.81
N ARG A 237 -6.17 13.12 -0.60
CA ARG A 237 -7.54 13.65 -0.51
C ARG A 237 -8.31 13.52 -1.83
N GLY A 238 -7.64 13.76 -2.96
CA GLY A 238 -8.23 13.58 -4.28
C GLY A 238 -8.50 12.11 -4.57
N ASN A 239 -7.54 11.25 -4.21
CA ASN A 239 -7.64 9.81 -4.40
C ASN A 239 -8.77 9.19 -3.57
N ALA A 240 -8.89 9.58 -2.29
CA ALA A 240 -9.98 9.15 -1.41
C ALA A 240 -11.34 9.59 -1.96
N ALA A 241 -11.49 10.87 -2.31
CA ALA A 241 -12.74 11.38 -2.90
C ALA A 241 -13.11 10.68 -4.21
N ALA A 242 -12.13 10.35 -5.04
CA ALA A 242 -12.35 9.61 -6.27
C ALA A 242 -12.75 8.15 -5.99
N MET A 243 -12.23 7.51 -4.94
CA MET A 243 -12.71 6.20 -4.48
C MET A 243 -14.14 6.26 -3.96
N THR A 244 -14.50 7.27 -3.17
CA THR A 244 -15.90 7.50 -2.75
C THR A 244 -16.82 7.69 -3.96
N ALA A 245 -16.38 8.45 -4.97
CA ALA A 245 -17.17 8.65 -6.19
C ALA A 245 -17.40 7.37 -7.01
N ARG A 246 -16.59 6.32 -6.80
CA ARG A 246 -16.73 5.00 -7.45
C ARG A 246 -17.62 4.04 -6.69
N GLU A 247 -18.06 4.37 -5.47
CA GLU A 247 -18.96 3.52 -4.69
C GLU A 247 -20.27 3.25 -5.43
N GLY A 248 -20.76 2.01 -5.31
CA GLY A 248 -21.92 1.52 -6.08
C GLY A 248 -21.59 1.12 -7.53
N HIS A 249 -20.36 1.37 -7.99
CA HIS A 249 -19.88 1.03 -9.34
C HIS A 249 -18.46 0.43 -9.32
N LEU A 250 -18.04 -0.23 -8.25
CA LEU A 250 -16.69 -0.79 -8.13
C LEU A 250 -16.43 -1.96 -9.10
N GLY A 251 -17.48 -2.69 -9.48
CA GLY A 251 -17.42 -3.76 -10.47
C GLY A 251 -16.72 -5.02 -9.93
N GLY A 252 -16.19 -5.87 -10.84
CA GLY A 252 -15.46 -7.09 -10.45
C GLY A 252 -16.32 -8.17 -9.75
N GLY A 253 -17.64 -8.02 -9.77
CA GLY A 253 -18.58 -8.93 -9.10
C GLY A 253 -18.56 -8.84 -7.57
N LEU A 254 -17.85 -7.87 -6.97
CA LEU A 254 -17.85 -7.68 -5.52
C LEU A 254 -19.18 -7.05 -5.06
N PRO A 255 -19.68 -7.36 -3.84
CA PRO A 255 -20.91 -6.78 -3.32
C PRO A 255 -20.68 -5.36 -2.80
N ASP A 256 -20.91 -4.35 -3.65
CA ASP A 256 -20.67 -2.93 -3.35
C ASP A 256 -21.25 -2.45 -2.01
N ALA A 257 -22.45 -2.92 -1.62
CA ALA A 257 -23.08 -2.52 -0.36
C ALA A 257 -22.26 -2.92 0.88
N LEU A 258 -21.51 -4.03 0.81
CA LEU A 258 -20.62 -4.47 1.89
C LEU A 258 -19.26 -3.78 1.82
N LEU A 259 -18.88 -3.26 0.66
CA LEU A 259 -17.62 -2.56 0.45
C LEU A 259 -17.71 -1.07 0.81
N HIS A 260 -18.88 -0.53 1.18
CA HIS A 260 -19.02 0.86 1.59
C HIS A 260 -18.66 1.06 3.08
N PRO A 261 -17.79 2.03 3.44
CA PRO A 261 -17.06 2.91 2.53
C PRO A 261 -15.90 2.16 1.84
N ALA A 262 -15.65 2.48 0.57
CA ALA A 262 -14.63 1.80 -0.25
C ALA A 262 -13.24 1.88 0.37
N VAL A 263 -12.95 3.01 1.00
CA VAL A 263 -11.73 3.25 1.77
C VAL A 263 -12.07 3.82 3.13
N ASP A 264 -11.32 3.43 4.15
CA ASP A 264 -11.38 4.03 5.48
C ASP A 264 -10.43 5.22 5.56
N GLU A 265 -10.97 6.44 5.63
CA GLU A 265 -10.18 7.68 5.68
C GLU A 265 -9.52 7.95 7.05
N ASP A 266 -9.88 7.20 8.12
CA ASP A 266 -9.29 7.38 9.46
C ASP A 266 -7.90 6.71 9.62
N THR A 267 -7.52 5.89 8.64
CA THR A 267 -6.21 5.24 8.57
C THR A 267 -5.12 6.17 8.01
N SER A 268 -3.90 5.69 7.78
CA SER A 268 -2.86 6.48 7.11
C SER A 268 -3.06 6.47 5.59
N ASP A 269 -2.45 7.44 4.90
CA ASP A 269 -2.37 7.48 3.42
C ASP A 269 -1.98 6.14 2.78
N SER A 270 -1.01 5.47 3.39
CA SER A 270 -0.47 4.16 3.03
C SER A 270 -1.50 3.04 3.24
N GLY A 271 -2.33 3.15 4.28
CA GLY A 271 -3.41 2.21 4.55
C GLY A 271 -4.60 2.38 3.59
N ILE A 272 -4.87 3.59 3.12
CA ILE A 272 -5.87 3.85 2.07
C ILE A 272 -5.37 3.30 0.73
N LEU A 273 -4.08 3.46 0.44
CA LEU A 273 -3.44 2.86 -0.74
C LEU A 273 -3.51 1.33 -0.73
N ASP A 274 -3.21 0.69 0.42
CA ASP A 274 -3.35 -0.76 0.61
C ASP A 274 -4.78 -1.27 0.38
N GLN A 275 -5.79 -0.56 0.91
CA GLN A 275 -7.20 -0.91 0.68
C GLN A 275 -7.60 -0.82 -0.79
N THR A 276 -7.14 0.22 -1.49
CA THR A 276 -7.41 0.39 -2.91
C THR A 276 -6.71 -0.68 -3.74
N LEU A 277 -5.47 -1.00 -3.40
CA LEU A 277 -4.71 -2.10 -4.00
C LEU A 277 -5.46 -3.43 -3.83
N GLU A 278 -5.93 -3.74 -2.61
CA GLU A 278 -6.69 -4.96 -2.34
C GLU A 278 -7.97 -5.04 -3.17
N LEU A 279 -8.72 -3.93 -3.31
CA LEU A 279 -9.91 -3.89 -4.16
C LEU A 279 -9.60 -4.20 -5.63
N LEU A 280 -8.52 -3.65 -6.18
CA LEU A 280 -8.09 -3.96 -7.55
C LEU A 280 -7.71 -5.43 -7.70
N LEU A 281 -7.02 -6.00 -6.71
CA LEU A 281 -6.63 -7.41 -6.73
C LEU A 281 -7.85 -8.33 -6.66
N ARG A 282 -8.75 -8.10 -5.70
CA ARG A 282 -9.95 -8.94 -5.54
C ARG A 282 -10.99 -8.70 -6.65
N GLY A 283 -10.87 -7.59 -7.37
CA GLY A 283 -11.59 -7.31 -8.61
C GLY A 283 -11.03 -8.02 -9.86
N GLY A 284 -9.91 -8.76 -9.72
CA GLY A 284 -9.37 -9.63 -10.77
C GLY A 284 -8.11 -9.13 -11.47
N ARG A 285 -7.46 -8.06 -10.97
CA ARG A 285 -6.14 -7.64 -11.46
C ARG A 285 -5.06 -8.34 -10.65
N ASP A 286 -3.91 -8.63 -11.26
CA ASP A 286 -2.77 -9.06 -10.46
C ASP A 286 -1.99 -7.88 -9.89
N LEU A 287 -1.04 -8.22 -9.01
CA LEU A 287 -0.27 -7.24 -8.25
C LEU A 287 0.51 -6.26 -9.12
N ALA A 288 1.20 -6.75 -10.16
CA ALA A 288 1.99 -5.89 -11.04
C ALA A 288 1.11 -4.92 -11.83
N HIS A 289 -0.08 -5.36 -12.27
CA HIS A 289 -1.04 -4.50 -12.96
C HIS A 289 -1.61 -3.44 -12.02
N ALA A 290 -2.08 -3.84 -10.84
CA ALA A 290 -2.65 -2.91 -9.87
C ALA A 290 -1.61 -1.87 -9.40
N ALA A 291 -0.37 -2.30 -9.13
CA ALA A 291 0.74 -1.41 -8.81
C ALA A 291 1.02 -0.39 -9.94
N ALA A 292 1.00 -0.83 -11.20
CA ALA A 292 1.22 0.04 -12.36
C ALA A 292 0.07 1.03 -12.59
N MET A 293 -1.16 0.69 -12.18
CA MET A 293 -2.31 1.59 -12.23
C MET A 293 -2.23 2.67 -11.15
N LEU A 294 -1.93 2.29 -9.91
CA LEU A 294 -1.94 3.22 -8.78
C LEU A 294 -0.72 4.13 -8.80
N VAL A 295 0.47 3.61 -9.11
CA VAL A 295 1.73 4.37 -9.08
C VAL A 295 2.38 4.40 -10.49
N PRO A 296 1.73 4.98 -11.52
CA PRO A 296 2.24 4.94 -12.89
C PRO A 296 3.55 5.75 -13.04
N PRO A 297 4.45 5.37 -13.96
CA PRO A 297 5.65 6.15 -14.22
C PRO A 297 5.31 7.45 -14.95
N ALA A 298 6.31 8.29 -15.21
CA ALA A 298 6.20 9.33 -16.23
C ALA A 298 6.26 8.67 -17.62
N TRP A 299 5.11 8.27 -18.15
CA TRP A 299 5.01 7.38 -19.32
C TRP A 299 4.80 8.10 -20.66
N ALA A 300 4.46 9.40 -20.66
CA ALA A 300 4.03 10.12 -21.87
C ALA A 300 5.06 10.09 -23.01
N ASN A 301 6.35 10.06 -22.68
CA ASN A 301 7.48 10.02 -23.61
C ASN A 301 8.14 8.63 -23.69
N ASP A 302 7.51 7.57 -23.17
CA ASP A 302 8.02 6.21 -23.28
C ASP A 302 8.19 5.85 -24.77
N PRO A 303 9.32 5.26 -25.21
CA PRO A 303 9.54 4.96 -26.62
C PRO A 303 8.52 3.94 -27.19
N ASP A 304 8.02 3.01 -26.36
CA ASP A 304 7.12 1.97 -26.80
C ASP A 304 5.65 2.47 -26.86
N PRO A 305 5.03 2.53 -28.05
CA PRO A 305 3.63 2.94 -28.17
C PRO A 305 2.65 2.04 -27.40
N GLU A 306 2.91 0.74 -27.28
CA GLU A 306 2.02 -0.18 -26.54
C GLU A 306 2.01 0.17 -25.05
N VAL A 307 3.19 0.49 -24.50
CA VAL A 307 3.34 0.96 -23.12
C VAL A 307 2.61 2.29 -22.92
N ARG A 308 2.75 3.24 -23.86
CA ARG A 308 1.98 4.50 -23.82
C ARG A 308 0.47 4.24 -23.86
N HIS A 309 0.00 3.31 -24.69
CA HIS A 309 -1.42 2.97 -24.77
C HIS A 309 -1.94 2.36 -23.46
N PHE A 310 -1.17 1.47 -22.84
CA PHE A 310 -1.52 0.88 -21.54
C PHE A 310 -1.75 1.97 -20.50
N TYR A 311 -0.78 2.87 -20.30
CA TYR A 311 -0.90 3.89 -19.26
C TYR A 311 -1.96 4.94 -19.60
N ARG A 312 -2.06 5.36 -20.87
CA ARG A 312 -3.11 6.29 -21.30
C ARG A 312 -4.51 5.75 -21.05
N TRP A 313 -4.72 4.45 -21.24
CA TRP A 313 -6.00 3.81 -20.95
C TRP A 313 -6.32 3.82 -19.45
N HIS A 314 -5.33 3.50 -18.61
CA HIS A 314 -5.53 3.40 -17.16
C HIS A 314 -5.66 4.77 -16.47
N GLU A 315 -5.09 5.85 -17.02
CA GLU A 315 -5.35 7.23 -16.56
C GLU A 315 -6.85 7.60 -16.64
N CYS A 316 -7.64 6.95 -17.49
CA CYS A 316 -9.08 7.16 -17.55
C CYS A 316 -9.85 6.38 -16.46
N LEU A 317 -9.18 5.48 -15.73
CA LEU A 317 -9.80 4.61 -14.72
C LEU A 317 -9.40 5.03 -13.30
N THR A 318 -8.13 5.38 -13.10
CA THR A 318 -7.59 5.85 -11.83
C THR A 318 -6.64 7.02 -12.04
N GLU A 319 -6.78 8.00 -11.18
CA GLU A 319 -5.77 9.03 -10.94
C GLU A 319 -4.50 8.41 -10.33
N PRO A 320 -3.30 8.97 -10.62
CA PRO A 320 -2.07 8.55 -9.95
C PRO A 320 -2.11 8.85 -8.46
N TRP A 321 -1.69 7.87 -7.66
CA TRP A 321 -1.43 8.02 -6.23
C TRP A 321 -0.01 8.56 -6.07
N ASP A 322 0.12 9.87 -6.26
CA ASP A 322 1.39 10.58 -6.37
C ASP A 322 1.91 11.10 -5.03
N GLY A 323 3.21 11.36 -5.00
CA GLY A 323 4.00 11.74 -3.83
C GLY A 323 5.32 10.96 -3.78
N PRO A 324 6.27 11.33 -2.89
CA PRO A 324 7.47 10.52 -2.69
C PRO A 324 7.07 9.13 -2.22
N ALA A 325 7.35 8.08 -3.01
CA ALA A 325 6.92 6.74 -2.66
C ALA A 325 7.92 5.68 -3.12
N ALA A 326 8.43 4.91 -2.16
CA ALA A 326 8.92 3.56 -2.42
C ALA A 326 7.89 2.59 -1.86
N VAL A 327 7.31 1.78 -2.73
CA VAL A 327 6.31 0.78 -2.36
C VAL A 327 6.86 -0.60 -2.63
N VAL A 328 6.76 -1.46 -1.63
CA VAL A 328 6.96 -2.90 -1.78
C VAL A 328 5.61 -3.54 -1.50
N MET A 329 5.19 -4.42 -2.39
CA MET A 329 3.91 -5.07 -2.33
C MET A 329 4.11 -6.57 -2.51
N ALA A 330 3.26 -7.39 -1.90
CA ALA A 330 3.27 -8.82 -2.11
C ALA A 330 1.87 -9.43 -2.08
N ASP A 331 1.64 -10.35 -3.00
CA ASP A 331 0.64 -11.40 -2.90
C ASP A 331 1.43 -12.72 -2.73
N ASP A 332 0.83 -13.80 -2.24
CA ASP A 332 1.57 -15.04 -1.96
C ASP A 332 2.26 -15.66 -3.18
N ASP A 333 1.94 -15.18 -4.39
CA ASP A 333 2.55 -15.62 -5.64
C ASP A 333 3.67 -14.69 -6.11
N ARG A 334 3.70 -13.41 -5.68
CA ARG A 334 4.56 -12.37 -6.27
C ARG A 334 4.97 -11.30 -5.26
N VAL A 335 6.19 -10.78 -5.44
CA VAL A 335 6.63 -9.54 -4.79
C VAL A 335 6.90 -8.47 -5.84
N VAL A 336 6.39 -7.26 -5.63
CA VAL A 336 6.57 -6.10 -6.51
C VAL A 336 7.19 -4.96 -5.72
N ALA A 337 8.39 -4.52 -6.12
CA ALA A 337 8.98 -3.27 -5.67
C ALA A 337 8.85 -2.21 -6.76
N ARG A 338 8.42 -1.00 -6.38
CA ARG A 338 8.17 0.08 -7.34
C ARG A 338 8.44 1.44 -6.71
N LEU A 339 8.97 2.36 -7.51
CA LEU A 339 9.12 3.76 -7.13
C LEU A 339 8.07 4.66 -7.78
N ASP A 340 7.79 5.77 -7.11
CA ASP A 340 7.02 6.88 -7.67
C ASP A 340 7.65 7.40 -8.96
N ARG A 341 6.86 8.13 -9.75
CA ARG A 341 7.26 8.62 -11.07
C ARG A 341 8.52 9.49 -11.10
N ASN A 342 8.89 10.10 -9.98
CA ASN A 342 10.06 10.95 -9.83
C ASN A 342 11.21 10.25 -9.09
N GLY A 343 10.99 9.04 -8.54
CA GLY A 343 12.01 8.25 -7.85
C GLY A 343 12.54 8.94 -6.61
N LEU A 344 11.65 9.53 -5.81
CA LEU A 344 12.00 10.40 -4.69
C LEU A 344 12.47 9.61 -3.46
N ARG A 345 12.30 8.29 -3.46
CA ARG A 345 12.72 7.37 -2.39
C ARG A 345 13.67 6.31 -2.91
N PRO A 346 14.65 5.86 -2.11
CA PRO A 346 15.63 4.88 -2.56
C PRO A 346 15.07 3.46 -2.47
N LEU A 347 15.37 2.64 -3.49
CA LEU A 347 15.36 1.19 -3.40
C LEU A 347 16.62 0.63 -4.08
N ARG A 348 17.35 -0.22 -3.36
CA ARG A 348 18.58 -0.89 -3.77
C ARG A 348 18.30 -2.38 -3.87
N VAL A 349 18.71 -2.99 -4.97
CA VAL A 349 18.44 -4.39 -5.28
C VAL A 349 19.76 -5.15 -5.33
N ALA A 350 19.80 -6.34 -4.75
CA ALA A 350 20.86 -7.31 -4.88
C ALA A 350 20.25 -8.63 -5.38
N LEU A 351 20.76 -9.12 -6.51
CA LEU A 351 20.41 -10.41 -7.09
C LEU A 351 21.60 -11.34 -6.93
N CYS A 352 21.41 -12.44 -6.23
CA CYS A 352 22.46 -13.41 -5.97
C CYS A 352 22.36 -14.61 -6.92
N ASP A 353 23.48 -15.27 -7.18
CA ASP A 353 23.60 -16.39 -8.11
C ASP A 353 22.80 -17.63 -7.67
N ASP A 354 22.64 -17.81 -6.36
CA ASP A 354 21.87 -18.91 -5.79
C ASP A 354 20.35 -18.68 -5.77
N GLY A 355 19.87 -17.54 -6.27
CA GLY A 355 18.45 -17.21 -6.34
C GLY A 355 17.96 -16.23 -5.25
N LEU A 356 18.79 -15.86 -4.27
CA LEU A 356 18.40 -14.85 -3.28
C LEU A 356 18.22 -13.46 -3.94
N VAL A 357 17.04 -12.88 -3.76
CA VAL A 357 16.68 -11.53 -4.20
C VAL A 357 16.43 -10.66 -2.98
N ALA A 358 17.21 -9.60 -2.85
CA ALA A 358 17.05 -8.62 -1.77
C ALA A 358 16.76 -7.25 -2.35
N CYS A 359 15.76 -6.56 -1.83
CA CYS A 359 15.47 -5.16 -2.15
C CYS A 359 15.24 -4.39 -0.86
N SER A 360 15.93 -3.26 -0.67
CA SER A 360 15.76 -2.44 0.54
C SER A 360 16.03 -0.96 0.27
N SER A 361 15.52 -0.08 1.12
CA SER A 361 15.82 1.35 1.07
C SER A 361 17.32 1.66 1.25
N GLU A 362 18.10 0.74 1.82
CA GLU A 362 19.55 0.83 1.92
C GLU A 362 20.28 -0.39 1.34
N ALA A 363 21.41 -0.12 0.69
CA ALA A 363 22.31 -1.20 0.28
C ALA A 363 23.00 -1.79 1.51
N GLY A 364 23.04 -3.11 1.63
CA GLY A 364 23.68 -3.82 2.74
C GLY A 364 22.75 -4.15 3.92
N ALA A 365 21.46 -3.75 3.85
CA ALA A 365 20.46 -4.19 4.82
C ALA A 365 20.36 -5.73 4.84
N VAL A 366 20.37 -6.38 3.68
CA VAL A 366 20.41 -7.85 3.60
C VAL A 366 21.85 -8.31 3.42
N ASP A 367 22.28 -9.29 4.23
CA ASP A 367 23.57 -9.94 4.03
C ASP A 367 23.53 -10.83 2.78
N THR A 368 24.55 -10.72 1.95
CA THR A 368 24.66 -11.48 0.69
C THR A 368 25.96 -12.29 0.66
N ARG A 369 26.68 -12.36 1.78
CA ARG A 369 27.87 -13.21 1.92
C ARG A 369 27.45 -14.67 1.85
N GLY A 370 28.17 -15.47 1.06
CA GLY A 370 27.87 -16.89 0.88
C GLY A 370 26.92 -17.20 -0.28
N HIS A 371 26.27 -16.19 -0.87
CA HIS A 371 25.30 -16.35 -1.97
C HIS A 371 25.91 -16.24 -3.38
N GLY A 372 27.22 -16.51 -3.52
CA GLY A 372 27.92 -16.44 -4.80
C GLY A 372 28.09 -15.02 -5.37
N PRO A 373 28.29 -14.87 -6.70
CA PRO A 373 28.30 -13.58 -7.38
C PRO A 373 26.98 -12.79 -7.16
N VAL A 374 27.09 -11.49 -6.91
CA VAL A 374 25.93 -10.63 -6.61
C VAL A 374 25.86 -9.45 -7.57
N THR A 375 24.77 -9.35 -8.31
CA THR A 375 24.45 -8.19 -9.15
C THR A 375 23.73 -7.14 -8.31
N ARG A 376 24.34 -5.96 -8.15
CA ARG A 376 23.76 -4.84 -7.39
C ARG A 376 23.25 -3.76 -8.34
N THR A 377 22.01 -3.35 -8.15
CA THR A 377 21.36 -2.28 -8.92
C THR A 377 20.47 -1.42 -8.03
N ARG A 378 19.78 -0.44 -8.63
CA ARG A 378 18.78 0.40 -7.97
C ARG A 378 17.55 0.54 -8.85
N LEU A 379 16.41 0.79 -8.23
CA LEU A 379 15.26 1.30 -8.95
C LEU A 379 15.41 2.81 -9.16
N GLY A 380 15.09 3.25 -10.36
CA GLY A 380 14.98 4.66 -10.75
C GLY A 380 13.52 5.14 -10.82
N PRO A 381 13.31 6.39 -11.23
CA PRO A 381 11.98 6.99 -11.32
C PRO A 381 10.98 6.14 -12.10
N GLY A 382 9.86 5.79 -11.46
CA GLY A 382 8.78 5.00 -12.04
C GLY A 382 9.12 3.55 -12.38
N GLN A 383 10.31 3.05 -12.01
CA GLN A 383 10.73 1.69 -12.31
C GLN A 383 10.12 0.69 -11.33
N ALA A 384 9.91 -0.53 -11.83
CA ALA A 384 9.49 -1.67 -11.03
C ALA A 384 10.45 -2.88 -11.15
N LEU A 385 10.46 -3.70 -10.11
CA LEU A 385 11.02 -5.06 -10.10
C LEU A 385 9.93 -6.00 -9.60
N VAL A 386 9.73 -7.12 -10.30
CA VAL A 386 8.80 -8.17 -9.88
C VAL A 386 9.57 -9.45 -9.66
N VAL A 387 9.29 -10.15 -8.56
CA VAL A 387 9.72 -11.54 -8.33
C VAL A 387 8.46 -12.39 -8.42
N ASP A 388 8.39 -13.24 -9.44
CA ASP A 388 7.28 -14.16 -9.70
C ASP A 388 7.88 -15.53 -10.08
N PRO A 389 8.00 -16.46 -9.11
CA PRO A 389 8.50 -17.81 -9.36
C PRO A 389 7.75 -18.54 -10.48
N GLY A 390 6.43 -18.32 -10.60
CA GLY A 390 5.59 -18.93 -11.63
C GLY A 390 5.82 -18.34 -13.03
N ALA A 391 6.45 -17.17 -13.14
CA ALA A 391 6.66 -16.45 -14.41
C ALA A 391 8.16 -16.23 -14.76
N GLY A 392 9.04 -17.07 -14.21
CA GLY A 392 10.47 -17.09 -14.51
C GLY A 392 11.37 -16.37 -13.50
N GLY A 393 10.86 -16.08 -12.30
CA GLY A 393 11.61 -15.47 -11.21
C GLY A 393 11.67 -13.94 -11.30
N VAL A 394 12.86 -13.37 -11.48
CA VAL A 394 13.06 -11.91 -11.44
C VAL A 394 12.74 -11.28 -12.80
N ILE A 395 11.80 -10.33 -12.81
CA ILE A 395 11.35 -9.60 -14.00
C ILE A 395 11.68 -8.12 -13.81
N HIS A 396 12.48 -7.58 -14.74
CA HIS A 396 12.92 -6.19 -14.72
C HIS A 396 11.93 -5.23 -15.39
N ASP A 397 12.02 -3.94 -15.05
CA ASP A 397 11.11 -2.87 -15.48
C ASP A 397 10.69 -2.88 -16.96
N PRO A 398 11.60 -2.98 -17.96
CA PRO A 398 11.20 -3.00 -19.37
C PRO A 398 10.29 -4.18 -19.71
N GLU A 399 10.59 -5.35 -19.14
CA GLU A 399 9.80 -6.56 -19.36
C GLU A 399 8.47 -6.50 -18.62
N VAL A 400 8.43 -5.98 -17.39
CA VAL A 400 7.17 -5.74 -16.65
C VAL A 400 6.23 -4.89 -17.49
N LYS A 401 6.72 -3.75 -18.01
CA LYS A 401 5.94 -2.84 -18.86
C LYS A 401 5.47 -3.50 -20.15
N ALA A 402 6.36 -4.20 -20.85
CA ALA A 402 6.01 -4.91 -22.08
C ALA A 402 4.96 -6.01 -21.85
N ARG A 403 5.09 -6.81 -20.79
CA ARG A 403 4.13 -7.85 -20.41
C ARG A 403 2.75 -7.23 -20.11
N LEU A 404 2.70 -6.14 -19.34
CA LEU A 404 1.45 -5.43 -19.03
C LEU A 404 0.81 -4.82 -20.27
N ALA A 405 1.60 -4.16 -21.13
CA ALA A 405 1.11 -3.51 -22.33
C ALA A 405 0.46 -4.48 -23.33
N ARG A 406 0.90 -5.74 -23.34
CA ARG A 406 0.41 -6.79 -24.25
C ARG A 406 -0.79 -7.59 -23.72
N ARG A 407 -1.27 -7.31 -22.51
CA ARG A 407 -2.40 -8.06 -21.91
C ARG A 407 -3.73 -7.83 -22.61
N ALA A 408 -3.90 -6.67 -23.23
CA ALA A 408 -5.11 -6.30 -23.92
C ALA A 408 -4.78 -5.33 -25.07
N PRO A 409 -5.66 -5.20 -26.06
CA PRO A 409 -5.45 -4.29 -27.19
C PRO A 409 -5.78 -2.84 -26.78
N TYR A 410 -5.03 -2.28 -25.83
CA TYR A 410 -5.28 -0.93 -25.28
C TYR A 410 -5.28 0.16 -26.36
N GLY A 411 -4.41 0.04 -27.36
CA GLY A 411 -4.39 0.95 -28.50
C GLY A 411 -5.70 0.94 -29.30
N ASP A 412 -6.31 -0.24 -29.48
CA ASP A 412 -7.60 -0.37 -30.17
C ASP A 412 -8.73 0.22 -29.34
N TRP A 413 -8.70 0.02 -28.02
CA TRP A 413 -9.67 0.60 -27.10
C TRP A 413 -9.60 2.13 -27.11
N LEU A 414 -8.39 2.70 -27.07
CA LEU A 414 -8.19 4.15 -27.18
C LEU A 414 -8.71 4.68 -28.52
N ARG A 415 -8.40 4.03 -29.65
CA ARG A 415 -8.93 4.46 -30.96
C ARG A 415 -10.46 4.43 -31.04
N ARG A 416 -11.10 3.45 -30.38
CA ARG A 416 -12.56 3.32 -30.37
C ARG A 416 -13.25 4.29 -29.42
N HIS A 417 -12.68 4.52 -28.24
CA HIS A 417 -13.38 5.17 -27.13
C HIS A 417 -12.84 6.56 -26.76
N ALA A 418 -11.55 6.85 -27.01
CA ALA A 418 -10.99 8.15 -26.68
C ALA A 418 -11.37 9.20 -27.74
N ARG A 419 -11.67 10.42 -27.26
CA ARG A 419 -11.93 11.60 -28.09
C ARG A 419 -10.98 12.70 -27.68
N THR A 420 -10.06 13.07 -28.56
CA THR A 420 -9.20 14.24 -28.37
C THR A 420 -9.99 15.49 -28.71
N ARG A 421 -10.02 16.47 -27.81
CA ARG A 421 -10.54 17.82 -28.09
C ARG A 421 -9.36 18.78 -28.23
N GLY A 422 -9.40 19.65 -29.25
CA GLY A 422 -8.41 20.73 -29.40
C GLY A 422 -8.62 21.84 -28.37
N THR A 423 -7.67 22.77 -28.29
CA THR A 423 -7.68 23.93 -27.37
C THR A 423 -8.71 25.01 -27.73
N GLY A 424 -9.50 24.80 -28.79
CA GLY A 424 -10.37 25.82 -29.37
C GLY A 424 -9.59 26.83 -30.23
N GLU A 425 -10.32 27.68 -30.94
CA GLU A 425 -9.77 28.82 -31.67
C GLU A 425 -10.11 30.11 -30.91
N PRO A 426 -9.17 31.06 -30.78
CA PRO A 426 -9.45 32.34 -30.15
C PRO A 426 -10.51 33.12 -30.95
N LEU A 427 -11.47 33.72 -30.25
CA LEU A 427 -12.47 34.59 -30.86
C LEU A 427 -11.80 35.92 -31.26
N ALA A 428 -11.98 36.33 -32.52
CA ALA A 428 -11.42 37.59 -33.03
C ALA A 428 -12.08 38.84 -32.44
N GLU A 429 -13.35 38.74 -32.05
CA GLU A 429 -14.12 39.85 -31.49
C GLU A 429 -14.79 39.44 -30.17
N ALA A 430 -14.73 40.35 -29.19
CA ALA A 430 -15.49 40.19 -27.95
C ALA A 430 -16.96 40.53 -28.21
N GLY A 431 -17.88 39.67 -27.77
CA GLY A 431 -19.32 39.92 -27.92
C GLY A 431 -19.80 41.18 -27.17
N PRO A 432 -21.04 41.64 -27.39
CA PRO A 432 -21.54 42.91 -26.83
C PRO A 432 -21.50 42.98 -25.30
N ASN A 433 -21.48 44.18 -24.71
CA ASN A 433 -21.55 44.39 -23.26
C ASN A 433 -20.40 43.77 -22.43
N VAL A 434 -19.18 43.71 -22.98
CA VAL A 434 -18.00 43.15 -22.29
C VAL A 434 -17.79 43.80 -20.92
N LEU A 435 -17.80 45.13 -20.87
CA LEU A 435 -17.54 45.88 -19.64
C LEU A 435 -18.57 45.58 -18.54
N ALA A 436 -19.85 45.53 -18.89
CA ALA A 436 -20.92 45.16 -17.95
C ALA A 436 -20.71 43.75 -17.38
N ARG A 437 -20.29 42.79 -18.22
CA ARG A 437 -19.98 41.42 -17.78
C ARG A 437 -18.74 41.37 -16.89
N GLN A 438 -17.71 42.15 -17.20
CA GLN A 438 -16.49 42.27 -16.38
C GLN A 438 -16.81 42.83 -14.99
N VAL A 439 -17.58 43.93 -14.93
CA VAL A 439 -18.00 44.55 -13.66
C VAL A 439 -18.86 43.58 -12.84
N ALA A 440 -19.82 42.90 -13.47
CA ALA A 440 -20.67 41.92 -12.78
C ALA A 440 -19.89 40.72 -12.23
N ALA A 441 -18.80 40.33 -12.88
CA ALA A 441 -17.89 39.28 -12.42
C ALA A 441 -16.79 39.78 -11.45
N GLY A 442 -16.77 41.07 -11.12
CA GLY A 442 -15.84 41.65 -10.14
C GLY A 442 -14.44 41.97 -10.68
N TYR A 443 -14.22 41.91 -11.99
CA TYR A 443 -12.91 42.25 -12.56
C TYR A 443 -12.56 43.72 -12.33
N THR A 444 -11.30 43.97 -11.98
CA THR A 444 -10.78 45.32 -11.77
C THR A 444 -9.81 45.76 -12.88
N LYS A 445 -9.63 47.07 -13.03
CA LYS A 445 -8.62 47.63 -13.96
C LYS A 445 -7.22 47.16 -13.60
N GLU A 446 -6.92 47.04 -12.30
CA GLU A 446 -5.64 46.58 -11.80
C GLU A 446 -5.38 45.12 -12.19
N GLU A 447 -6.35 44.22 -11.97
CA GLU A 447 -6.26 42.82 -12.41
C GLU A 447 -6.02 42.70 -13.93
N PHE A 448 -6.72 43.52 -14.74
CA PHE A 448 -6.46 43.55 -16.18
C PHE A 448 -5.05 44.03 -16.54
N THR A 449 -4.55 45.05 -15.83
CA THR A 449 -3.27 45.69 -16.16
C THR A 449 -2.08 44.91 -15.65
N VAL A 450 -2.17 44.36 -14.44
CA VAL A 450 -1.09 43.71 -13.70
C VAL A 450 -1.09 42.20 -13.89
N VAL A 451 -2.25 41.56 -14.10
CA VAL A 451 -2.36 40.10 -14.20
C VAL A 451 -2.67 39.66 -15.63
N ILE A 452 -3.83 40.03 -16.15
CA ILE A 452 -4.34 39.47 -17.42
C ILE A 452 -3.47 39.91 -18.62
N ARG A 453 -3.10 41.19 -18.68
CA ARG A 453 -2.30 41.71 -19.81
C ARG A 453 -0.91 41.07 -19.89
N PRO A 454 -0.11 40.98 -18.80
CA PRO A 454 1.15 40.24 -18.84
C PRO A 454 0.98 38.78 -19.24
N MET A 455 -0.01 38.07 -18.68
CA MET A 455 -0.32 36.68 -19.09
C MET A 455 -0.58 36.55 -20.59
N ALA A 456 -1.33 37.48 -21.17
CA ALA A 456 -1.66 37.46 -22.59
C ALA A 456 -0.48 37.85 -23.51
N VAL A 457 0.40 38.75 -23.08
CA VAL A 457 1.52 39.26 -23.87
C VAL A 457 2.75 38.35 -23.77
N ASP A 458 3.09 37.96 -22.54
CA ASP A 458 4.33 37.26 -22.23
C ASP A 458 4.14 35.73 -22.15
N GLY A 459 2.89 35.26 -22.08
CA GLY A 459 2.57 33.84 -21.92
C GLY A 459 2.94 33.28 -20.53
N ALA A 460 3.14 34.16 -19.55
CA ALA A 460 3.53 33.83 -18.18
C ALA A 460 2.79 34.68 -17.16
N GLU A 461 2.60 34.17 -15.95
CA GLU A 461 2.05 34.96 -14.83
C GLU A 461 2.99 36.12 -14.47
N PRO A 462 2.46 37.28 -14.03
CA PRO A 462 3.30 38.42 -13.65
C PRO A 462 4.15 38.11 -12.42
N THR A 463 5.39 38.63 -12.40
CA THR A 463 6.23 38.65 -11.19
C THR A 463 5.97 39.92 -10.37
N SER A 464 5.76 39.78 -9.06
CA SER A 464 5.62 40.91 -8.12
C SER A 464 6.60 40.80 -6.95
N SER A 465 6.68 41.85 -6.13
CA SER A 465 7.52 41.94 -4.93
C SER A 465 6.76 42.66 -3.80
N MET A 466 7.29 42.59 -2.56
CA MET A 466 6.59 42.95 -1.31
C MET A 466 5.54 41.90 -0.88
N GLY A 467 5.14 41.94 0.39
CA GLY A 467 4.10 41.06 0.94
C GLY A 467 2.70 41.58 0.67
N ASP A 468 1.70 40.70 0.79
CA ASP A 468 0.28 41.07 0.70
C ASP A 468 -0.12 41.89 1.94
N ASP A 469 -0.34 43.19 1.73
CA ASP A 469 -0.75 44.15 2.75
C ASP A 469 -2.26 44.42 2.75
N THR A 470 -3.04 43.66 1.97
CA THR A 470 -4.49 43.79 1.93
C THR A 470 -5.14 43.15 3.17
N PRO A 471 -6.32 43.64 3.60
CA PRO A 471 -7.08 43.00 4.67
C PRO A 471 -7.38 41.53 4.34
N GLN A 472 -7.19 40.62 5.29
CA GLN A 472 -7.53 39.21 5.07
C GLN A 472 -9.04 39.05 4.89
N PRO A 473 -9.53 38.44 3.80
CA PRO A 473 -10.94 38.05 3.70
C PRO A 473 -11.28 37.09 4.86
N PRO A 474 -12.38 37.27 5.62
CA PRO A 474 -13.54 38.15 5.38
C PRO A 474 -13.60 39.42 6.27
N LEU A 475 -12.45 39.95 6.73
CA LEU A 475 -12.39 41.24 7.44
C LEU A 475 -12.90 42.39 6.56
#